data_AF-A0A7C6Y2V0-F1
#
_entry.id   AF-A0A7C6Y2V0-F1
#
_cell.length_a   1.000
_cell.length_b   1.000
_cell.length_c   1.000
_cell.angle_alpha   90.00
_cell.angle_beta   90.00
_cell.angle_gamma   90.00
#
_symmetry.space_group_name_H-M   'P 1'
#
loop_
_entity.id
_entity.type
_entity.pdbx_description
1 polymer ?
#
loop_
_entity_poly.entity_id
_entity_poly.type
_entity_poly.pdbx_seq_one_letter_code
_entity_poly.pdbx_strand_id
1 'polypeptide(L)' 'MIKNIQLNIKTLIHCNKGVSRSLIIAMLYLTVIGYFQHNDFYTAEGIFFNLYPNYNLGIEMGNFAIEYFDSYKIYD' A
#
# COMPACT_ATOMS: atom_id res chain seq x y z
N MET A 1 -10.45 -10.67 -0.16
CA MET A 1 -9.99 -9.50 -0.96
C MET A 1 -9.69 -9.90 -2.40
N ILE A 2 -8.65 -10.71 -2.67
CA ILE A 2 -8.22 -11.05 -4.05
C ILE A 2 -9.36 -11.63 -4.92
N LYS A 3 -10.13 -12.58 -4.39
CA LYS A 3 -11.30 -13.15 -5.09
C LYS A 3 -12.34 -12.08 -5.50
N ASN A 4 -12.59 -11.10 -4.64
CA ASN A 4 -13.53 -10.02 -4.93
C ASN A 4 -12.97 -9.08 -6.00
N ILE A 5 -11.67 -8.78 -5.94
CA ILE A 5 -10.97 -7.95 -6.93
C ILE A 5 -11.00 -8.61 -8.31
N GLN A 6 -10.71 -9.91 -8.39
CA GLN A 6 -10.78 -10.69 -9.64
C GLN A 6 -12.20 -10.70 -10.26
N LEU A 7 -13.23 -10.61 -9.42
CA LEU A 7 -14.63 -10.53 -9.83
C LEU A 7 -15.12 -9.09 -10.01
N ASN A 8 -14.22 -8.11 -9.99
CA ASN A 8 -14.50 -6.68 -10.13
C ASN A 8 -15.51 -6.13 -9.09
N ILE A 9 -15.51 -6.73 -7.89
CA ILE A 9 -16.38 -6.35 -6.78
C ILE A 9 -15.69 -5.25 -5.96
N LYS A 10 -16.37 -4.11 -5.81
CA LYS A 10 -15.94 -3.01 -4.94
C LYS A 10 -15.70 -3.54 -3.52
N THR A 11 -14.48 -3.37 -3.03
CA THR A 11 -14.05 -3.90 -1.73
C THR A 11 -13.51 -2.75 -0.88
N LEU A 12 -14.09 -2.55 0.32
CA LEU A 12 -13.60 -1.60 1.31
C LEU A 12 -12.55 -2.27 2.20
N ILE A 13 -11.38 -1.66 2.32
CA ILE A 13 -10.34 -2.04 3.29
C ILE A 13 -10.24 -0.89 4.29
N HIS A 14 -10.50 -1.17 5.56
CA HIS A 14 -10.41 -0.14 6.60
C HIS A 14 -9.80 -0.71 7.89
N CYS A 15 -9.29 0.18 8.73
CA CYS A 15 -8.98 -0.10 10.13
C CYS A 15 -9.78 0.86 11.02
N ASN A 16 -9.59 0.83 12.34
CA ASN A 16 -10.39 1.64 13.27
C ASN A 16 -10.42 3.15 12.89
N LYS A 17 -9.25 3.73 12.56
CA LYS A 17 -9.13 5.15 12.19
C LYS A 17 -8.89 5.40 10.71
N GLY A 18 -8.62 4.36 9.91
CA GLY A 18 -8.36 4.51 8.47
C GLY A 18 -7.03 5.16 8.08
N VAL A 19 -6.06 5.33 8.99
CA VAL A 19 -4.85 6.14 8.73
C VAL A 19 -3.52 5.37 8.65
N SER A 20 -3.47 4.14 9.15
CA SER A 20 -2.21 3.38 9.31
C SER A 20 -2.33 1.99 8.65
N ARG A 21 -2.69 0.95 9.42
CA ARG A 21 -2.80 -0.45 8.97
C ARG A 21 -3.50 -0.67 7.63
N SER A 22 -4.69 -0.09 7.44
CA SER A 22 -5.43 -0.27 6.19
C SER A 22 -4.77 0.40 4.98
N LEU A 23 -4.06 1.51 5.20
CA LEU A 23 -3.36 2.22 4.13
C LEU A 23 -2.06 1.51 3.75
N ILE A 24 -1.35 0.85 4.68
CA ILE A 24 -0.25 -0.06 4.32
C ILE A 24 -0.71 -1.18 3.42
N ILE A 25 -1.81 -1.84 3.77
CA ILE A 25 -2.35 -2.92 2.94
C ILE A 25 -2.67 -2.39 1.53
N ALA A 26 -3.23 -1.18 1.43
CA ALA A 26 -3.50 -0.54 0.14
C ALA A 26 -2.21 -0.23 -0.64
N MET A 27 -1.19 0.36 0.00
CA MET A 27 0.09 0.68 -0.62
C MET A 27 0.81 -0.57 -1.11
N LEU A 28 0.91 -1.62 -0.27
CA LEU A 28 1.53 -2.88 -0.65
C LEU A 28 0.77 -3.58 -1.77
N TYR A 29 -0.56 -3.52 -1.76
CA TYR A 29 -1.36 -4.05 -2.87
C TYR A 29 -1.10 -3.32 -4.19
N LEU A 30 -0.97 -1.99 -4.16
CA LEU A 30 -0.58 -1.21 -5.34
C LEU A 30 0.81 -1.62 -5.86
N THR A 31 1.75 -1.92 -4.97
CA THR A 31 3.06 -2.47 -5.33
C THR A 31 2.92 -3.83 -6.03
N VAL A 32 2.13 -4.75 -5.48
CA VAL A 32 1.90 -6.09 -6.05
C VAL A 32 1.32 -6.02 -7.46
N ILE A 33 0.44 -5.06 -7.76
CA ILE A 33 -0.13 -4.92 -9.09
C ILE A 33 0.73 -4.07 -10.05
N GLY A 34 1.96 -3.74 -9.67
CA GLY A 34 2.93 -3.04 -10.52
C GLY A 34 2.76 -1.51 -10.56
N TYR A 35 1.91 -0.92 -9.72
CA TYR A 35 1.72 0.55 -9.74
C TYR A 35 2.99 1.32 -9.34
N PHE A 36 3.80 0.74 -8.45
CA PHE A 36 5.08 1.31 -7.97
C PHE A 36 6.31 0.53 -8.47
N GLN A 37 6.18 -0.18 -9.60
CA GLN A 37 7.19 -1.13 -10.09
C GLN A 37 8.59 -0.53 -10.19
N HIS A 38 8.70 0.74 -10.59
CA HIS A 38 9.96 1.44 -10.84
C HIS A 38 10.30 2.48 -9.77
N ASN A 39 9.59 2.49 -8.65
CA ASN A 39 9.80 3.45 -7.57
C ASN A 39 10.45 2.76 -6.37
N ASP A 40 11.38 3.43 -5.70
CA ASP A 40 11.73 3.05 -4.33
C ASP A 40 10.57 3.36 -3.36
N PHE A 41 10.69 2.88 -2.12
CA PHE A 41 9.67 3.08 -1.10
C PHE A 41 9.34 4.56 -0.89
N TYR A 42 10.34 5.44 -0.79
CA TYR A 42 10.13 6.85 -0.47
C TYR A 42 9.42 7.61 -1.59
N THR A 43 9.75 7.31 -2.84
CA THR A 43 9.07 7.88 -4.00
C THR A 43 7.64 7.36 -4.08
N ALA A 44 7.44 6.05 -3.87
CA ALA A 44 6.10 5.47 -3.83
C ALA A 44 5.25 6.05 -2.70
N GLU A 45 5.83 6.25 -1.51
CA GLU A 45 5.17 6.87 -0.36
C GLU A 45 4.75 8.31 -0.67
N GLY A 46 5.61 9.10 -1.31
CA GLY A 46 5.28 10.46 -1.73
C GLY A 46 4.10 10.50 -2.72
N ILE A 47 4.07 9.57 -3.69
CA ILE A 47 2.92 9.43 -4.61
C ILE A 47 1.67 8.98 -3.84
N PHE A 48 1.81 8.01 -2.94
CA PHE A 48 0.72 7.46 -2.15
C PHE A 48 0.10 8.52 -1.22
N PHE A 49 0.91 9.41 -0.66
CA PHE A 49 0.45 10.54 0.16
C PHE A 49 -0.44 11.50 -0.64
N ASN A 50 -0.13 11.74 -1.91
CA ASN A 50 -0.99 12.57 -2.78
C ASN A 50 -2.36 11.93 -3.02
N LEU A 51 -2.44 10.59 -3.06
CA LEU A 51 -3.70 9.85 -3.16
C LEU A 51 -4.45 9.80 -1.82
N TYR A 52 -3.72 9.75 -0.70
CA TYR A 52 -4.27 9.62 0.66
C TYR A 52 -3.63 10.62 1.63
N PRO A 53 -4.05 11.91 1.63
CA PRO A 53 -3.36 12.98 2.38
C PRO A 53 -3.38 12.84 3.90
N ASN A 54 -4.30 12.05 4.45
CA ASN A 54 -4.42 11.80 5.89
C ASN A 54 -3.66 10.53 6.34
N TYR A 55 -2.81 9.99 5.48
CA TYR A 55 -1.96 8.86 5.76
C TYR A 55 -0.99 9.16 6.89
N ASN A 56 -0.94 8.27 7.88
CA ASN A 56 0.02 8.32 8.98
C ASN A 56 0.26 6.92 9.53
N LEU A 57 1.40 6.35 9.20
CA LEU A 57 1.75 5.00 9.61
C LEU A 57 2.12 4.86 11.08
N GLY A 58 2.71 5.90 11.66
CA GLY A 58 3.55 5.74 12.84
C GLY A 58 4.81 4.92 12.56
N ILE A 59 5.71 4.85 13.55
CA ILE A 59 7.05 4.28 13.41
C ILE A 59 7.01 2.80 12.99
N GLU A 60 6.24 1.99 13.71
CA GLU A 60 6.20 0.53 13.51
C GLU A 60 5.74 0.14 12.09
N MET A 61 4.64 0.73 11.62
CA MET A 61 4.12 0.42 10.28
C MET A 61 4.99 1.04 9.18
N GLY A 62 5.65 2.17 9.46
CA GLY A 62 6.64 2.75 8.56
C GLY A 62 7.84 1.83 8.37
N ASN A 63 8.41 1.33 9.48
CA ASN A 63 9.51 0.38 9.45
C ASN A 63 9.12 -0.91 8.72
N PHE A 64 7.94 -1.46 9.02
CA PHE A 64 7.42 -2.63 8.31
C PHE A 64 7.31 -2.36 6.80
N ALA A 65 6.78 -1.21 6.40
CA ALA A 65 6.64 -0.90 4.99
C ALA A 65 8.00 -0.77 4.31
N ILE A 66 8.96 -0.06 4.90
CA ILE A 66 10.32 0.08 4.38
C ILE A 66 11.00 -1.29 4.22
N GLU A 67 10.89 -2.14 5.24
CA GLU A 67 11.54 -3.46 5.25
C GLU A 67 10.99 -4.39 4.16
N TYR A 68 9.68 -4.38 3.94
CA TYR A 68 9.03 -5.36 3.07
C TYR A 68 8.60 -4.82 1.70
N PHE A 69 8.61 -3.52 1.45
CA PHE A 69 8.06 -2.92 0.22
C PHE A 69 8.59 -3.58 -1.06
N ASP A 70 9.90 -3.75 -1.17
CA ASP A 70 10.51 -4.35 -2.35
C ASP A 70 10.16 -5.84 -2.51
N SER A 71 9.91 -6.57 -1.41
CA SER A 71 9.48 -7.97 -1.46
C SER A 71 8.09 -8.18 -2.09
N TYR A 72 7.31 -7.11 -2.18
CA TYR A 72 5.99 -7.11 -2.80
C TYR A 72 6.01 -6.66 -4.27
N LYS A 73 7.16 -6.28 -4.84
CA LYS A 73 7.29 -5.99 -6.27
C LYS A 73 7.33 -7.29 -7.08
N ILE A 74 6.76 -7.26 -8.27
CA ILE A 74 6.86 -8.36 -9.23
C ILE A 74 8.07 -8.09 -10.10
N TYR A 75 9.18 -8.81 -9.95
CA TYR A 75 10.29 -8.73 -10.90
C TYR A 75 10.07 -9.75 -12.03
N ASP A 76 10.29 -9.33 -13.28
CA ASP A 76 10.25 -10.20 -14.48
C ASP A 76 11.38 -11.25 -14.48
#